data_AF-X0TUZ1-F1
#
_entry.id   AF-X0TUZ1-F1
#
_cell.length_a   1.000
_cell.length_b   1.000
_cell.length_c   1.000
_cell.angle_alpha   90.00
_cell.angle_beta   90.00
_cell.angle_gamma   90.00
#
_symmetry.space_group_name_H-M   'P 1'
#
loop_
_entity.id
_entity.type
_entity.pdbx_description
1 polymer ?
#
loop_
_entity_poly.entity_id
_entity_poly.type
_entity_poly.pdbx_seq_one_letter_code
_entity_poly.pdbx_strand_id
1 'polypeptide(L)'
;MDTETKLYPVSTNPLSLTPTRPLPGEIAVIGAGTIGPDIGYYLKSALPGIKLYLVDVVEEPLKNAEKRITGYVQKATQKRKMKEDQAQTVLENIMYTMDYERIKNCDLVIEAATENIPLKQKIFDTVEKIVGE
;
A
#
# COMPACT_ATOMS: atom_id res chain seq x y z
N MET A 1 -9.79 -53.04 -13.01
CA MET A 1 -8.57 -52.62 -12.28
C MET A 1 -8.07 -51.36 -12.96
N ASP A 2 -7.89 -50.34 -12.13
CA ASP A 2 -7.13 -49.10 -12.29
C ASP A 2 -7.63 -48.02 -13.26
N THR A 3 -8.57 -47.22 -12.74
CA THR A 3 -8.68 -45.79 -13.06
C THR A 3 -8.15 -44.99 -11.87
N GLU A 4 -6.83 -44.84 -11.77
CA GLU A 4 -6.24 -43.82 -10.91
C GLU A 4 -6.54 -42.45 -11.51
N THR A 5 -7.59 -41.80 -11.01
CA THR A 5 -7.89 -40.41 -11.33
C THR A 5 -6.75 -39.56 -10.77
N LYS A 6 -5.84 -39.11 -11.64
CA LYS A 6 -4.74 -38.21 -11.27
C LYS A 6 -5.35 -36.88 -10.83
N LEU A 7 -5.50 -36.69 -9.51
CA LEU A 7 -6.19 -35.54 -8.90
C LEU A 7 -5.56 -34.19 -9.28
N TYR A 8 -4.32 -34.17 -9.77
CA TYR A 8 -3.63 -32.98 -10.27
C TYR A 8 -2.83 -33.33 -11.54
N PRO A 9 -3.14 -32.73 -12.72
CA PRO A 9 -2.50 -33.06 -13.98
C PRO A 9 -1.04 -32.60 -14.09
N VAL A 10 -0.62 -31.62 -13.27
CA VAL A 10 0.75 -31.08 -13.20
C VAL A 10 1.08 -30.65 -11.78
N SER A 11 2.32 -30.90 -11.34
CA SER A 11 2.88 -30.37 -10.10
C SER A 11 3.26 -28.90 -10.27
N THR A 12 2.29 -28.01 -10.46
CA THR A 12 2.58 -26.57 -10.52
C THR A 12 2.83 -26.06 -9.10
N ASN A 13 4.10 -25.89 -8.74
CA ASN A 13 4.48 -25.20 -7.51
C ASN A 13 4.39 -23.68 -7.74
N PRO A 14 3.49 -22.94 -7.06
CA PRO A 14 3.39 -21.50 -7.21
C PRO A 14 4.68 -20.75 -6.83
N LEU A 15 5.55 -21.35 -6.00
CA LEU A 15 6.86 -20.79 -5.67
C LEU A 15 7.87 -20.87 -6.82
N SER A 16 7.57 -21.68 -7.85
CA SER A 16 8.39 -21.77 -9.07
C SER A 16 7.96 -20.79 -10.16
N LEU A 17 6.89 -20.01 -9.94
CA LEU A 17 6.45 -18.97 -10.86
C LEU A 17 7.24 -17.69 -10.62
N THR A 18 7.91 -17.18 -11.65
CA THR A 18 8.56 -15.87 -11.59
C THR A 18 7.54 -14.80 -12.01
N PRO A 19 7.29 -13.76 -11.19
CA PRO A 19 6.40 -12.66 -11.57
C PRO A 19 6.90 -11.97 -12.85
N THR A 20 5.99 -11.67 -13.76
CA THR A 20 6.30 -10.95 -15.02
C THR A 20 6.33 -9.43 -14.84
N ARG A 21 5.73 -8.91 -13.77
CA ARG A 21 5.74 -7.49 -13.42
C ARG A 21 6.74 -7.22 -12.29
N PRO A 22 7.52 -6.12 -12.35
CA PRO A 22 8.36 -5.70 -11.24
C PRO A 22 7.52 -5.27 -10.04
N LEU A 23 8.17 -5.09 -8.89
CA LEU A 23 7.54 -4.45 -7.73
C LEU A 23 7.16 -2.99 -8.07
N PRO A 24 6.07 -2.45 -7.50
CA PRO A 24 5.64 -1.08 -7.75
C PRO A 24 6.67 -0.07 -7.22
N GLY A 25 6.97 0.96 -8.00
CA GLY A 25 7.82 2.08 -7.59
C GLY A 25 7.05 3.17 -6.86
N GLU A 26 5.82 3.43 -7.29
CA GLU A 26 4.90 4.38 -6.66
C GLU A 26 3.60 3.67 -6.25
N ILE A 27 3.16 3.85 -5.00
CA ILE A 27 1.94 3.26 -4.46
C ILE A 27 1.05 4.34 -3.87
N ALA A 28 -0.26 4.28 -4.13
CA ALA A 28 -1.25 5.09 -3.45
C ALA A 28 -2.13 4.25 -2.52
N VAL A 29 -2.47 4.81 -1.36
CA VAL A 29 -3.45 4.28 -0.43
C VAL A 29 -4.56 5.32 -0.27
N ILE A 30 -5.78 4.98 -0.66
CA ILE A 30 -6.94 5.87 -0.61
C ILE A 30 -7.66 5.68 0.72
N GLY A 31 -7.76 6.74 1.51
CA GLY A 31 -8.24 6.76 2.87
C GLY A 31 -7.09 6.78 3.88
N ALA A 32 -7.02 7.83 4.69
CA ALA A 32 -6.03 8.03 5.74
C ALA A 32 -6.63 7.89 7.16
N GLY A 33 -7.75 7.15 7.27
CA GLY A 33 -8.39 6.81 8.53
C GLY A 33 -7.58 5.82 9.36
N THR A 34 -8.19 4.75 9.86
CA THR A 34 -7.48 3.79 10.73
C THR A 34 -6.60 2.82 9.94
N ILE A 35 -7.12 2.28 8.85
CA ILE A 35 -6.49 1.16 8.12
C ILE A 35 -5.40 1.67 7.15
N GLY A 36 -5.67 2.75 6.42
CA GLY A 36 -4.75 3.27 5.42
C GLY A 36 -3.32 3.55 5.94
N PRO A 37 -3.15 4.22 7.10
CA PRO A 37 -1.83 4.47 7.66
C PRO A 37 -1.08 3.19 8.06
N ASP A 38 -1.80 2.16 8.51
CA ASP A 38 -1.23 0.87 8.89
C ASP A 38 -0.74 0.11 7.64
N ILE A 39 -1.52 0.13 6.55
CA ILE A 39 -1.10 -0.39 5.24
C ILE A 39 0.12 0.39 4.74
N GLY A 40 0.08 1.72 4.78
CA GLY A 40 1.18 2.58 4.37
C GLY A 40 2.48 2.30 5.12
N TYR A 41 2.40 2.19 6.45
CA TYR A 41 3.54 1.83 7.30
C TYR A 41 4.11 0.45 6.95
N TYR A 42 3.25 -0.55 6.72
CA TYR A 42 3.69 -1.88 6.32
C TYR A 42 4.42 -1.84 4.98
N LEU A 43 3.85 -1.17 3.97
CA LEU A 43 4.45 -1.04 2.65
C LEU A 43 5.81 -0.35 2.71
N LYS A 44 5.93 0.77 3.44
CA LYS A 44 7.21 1.46 3.63
C LYS A 44 8.24 0.65 4.43
N SER A 45 7.80 -0.18 5.37
CA SER A 45 8.68 -1.06 6.12
C SER A 45 9.20 -2.23 5.27
N ALA A 46 8.36 -2.77 4.39
CA ALA A 46 8.72 -3.89 3.51
C ALA A 46 9.49 -3.43 2.26
N LEU A 47 9.12 -2.28 1.72
CA LEU A 47 9.65 -1.71 0.47
C LEU A 47 10.11 -0.26 0.72
N PRO A 48 11.20 -0.04 1.47
CA PRO A 48 11.60 1.31 1.92
C PRO A 48 11.91 2.30 0.78
N GLY A 49 12.25 1.81 -0.41
CA GLY A 49 12.55 2.64 -1.59
C GLY A 49 11.32 3.19 -2.33
N ILE A 50 10.10 2.73 -2.05
CA ILE A 50 8.91 3.18 -2.78
C ILE A 50 8.52 4.60 -2.38
N LYS A 51 7.85 5.28 -3.30
CA LYS A 51 7.08 6.48 -3.00
C LYS A 51 5.67 6.07 -2.62
N LEU A 52 5.20 6.54 -1.48
CA LEU A 52 3.87 6.25 -0.96
C LEU A 52 3.03 7.52 -0.94
N TYR A 53 1.82 7.46 -1.46
CA TYR A 53 0.82 8.51 -1.33
C TYR A 53 -0.30 8.04 -0.42
N LEU A 54 -0.54 8.76 0.68
CA LEU A 54 -1.75 8.61 1.49
C LEU A 54 -2.70 9.73 1.07
N VAL A 55 -3.83 9.32 0.46
CA VAL A 55 -4.80 10.25 -0.10
C VAL A 55 -6.06 10.25 0.76
N ASP A 56 -6.54 11.42 1.17
CA ASP A 56 -7.83 11.54 1.85
C ASP A 56 -8.54 12.82 1.41
N VAL A 57 -9.86 12.89 1.57
CA VAL A 57 -10.65 14.08 1.25
C VAL A 57 -10.70 15.07 2.41
N VAL A 58 -10.16 14.70 3.58
CA VAL A 58 -10.08 15.56 4.76
C VAL A 58 -8.62 15.64 5.25
N GLU A 59 -8.18 16.84 5.65
CA GLU A 59 -6.80 17.08 6.10
C GLU A 59 -6.49 16.44 7.48
N GLU A 60 -7.48 16.36 8.37
CA GLU A 60 -7.29 15.85 9.72
C GLU A 60 -6.85 14.36 9.76
N PRO A 61 -7.50 13.42 9.04
CA PRO A 61 -7.01 12.05 8.90
C PRO A 61 -5.56 11.97 8.43
N LEU A 62 -5.16 12.81 7.47
CA LEU A 62 -3.78 12.85 6.96
C LEU A 62 -2.76 13.24 8.04
N LYS A 63 -3.06 14.29 8.83
CA LYS A 63 -2.20 14.70 9.95
C LYS A 63 -2.13 13.61 11.03
N ASN A 64 -3.24 12.91 11.28
CA ASN A 64 -3.27 11.81 12.24
C ASN A 64 -2.48 10.59 11.73
N ALA A 65 -2.56 10.29 10.43
CA ALA A 65 -1.77 9.26 9.76
C ALA A 65 -0.26 9.53 9.91
N GLU A 66 0.18 10.75 9.64
CA GLU A 66 1.58 11.15 9.76
C GLU A 66 2.12 10.94 11.18
N LYS A 67 1.37 11.42 12.18
CA LYS A 67 1.72 11.22 13.60
C LYS A 67 1.77 9.74 13.97
N ARG A 68 0.82 8.94 13.49
CA ARG A 68 0.72 7.50 13.78
C ARG A 68 1.91 6.74 13.20
N ILE A 69 2.23 6.96 11.93
CA ILE A 69 3.37 6.33 11.24
C ILE A 69 4.69 6.70 11.93
N THR A 70 4.87 7.99 12.23
CA THR A 70 6.04 8.47 12.97
C THR A 70 6.15 7.81 14.35
N GLY A 71 5.03 7.69 15.06
CA GLY A 71 4.99 7.02 16.36
C GLY A 71 5.35 5.53 16.28
N TYR A 72 4.98 4.83 15.21
CA TYR A 72 5.37 3.43 15.00
C TYR A 72 6.86 3.27 14.77
N VAL A 73 7.44 4.12 13.92
CA VAL A 73 8.88 4.14 13.65
C VAL A 73 9.67 4.43 14.93
N GLN A 74 9.26 5.45 15.69
CA GLN A 74 9.89 5.79 16.97
C GLN A 74 9.82 4.62 17.96
N LYS A 75 8.64 4.00 18.11
CA LYS A 75 8.45 2.86 19.01
C LYS A 75 9.27 1.64 18.58
N ALA A 76 9.41 1.38 17.29
CA ALA A 76 10.24 0.31 16.76
C ALA A 76 11.73 0.56 17.05
N THR A 77 12.18 1.80 16.88
CA THR A 77 13.57 2.22 17.16
C THR A 77 13.90 2.13 18.66
N GLN A 78 13.02 2.65 19.53
CA GLN A 78 13.17 2.55 20.99
C GLN A 78 13.25 1.09 21.47
N LYS A 79 12.49 0.19 20.81
CA LYS A 79 12.51 -1.25 21.08
C LYS A 79 13.66 -1.99 20.40
N ARG A 80 14.58 -1.29 19.73
CA ARG A 80 15.71 -1.86 18.97
C ARG A 80 15.28 -2.88 17.90
N LYS A 81 14.06 -2.73 17.37
CA LYS A 81 13.53 -3.54 16.26
C LYS A 81 13.82 -2.95 14.88
N MET A 82 14.25 -1.69 14.85
CA MET A 82 14.57 -0.93 13.66
C MET A 82 15.77 -0.04 13.98
N LYS A 83 16.70 0.09 13.03
CA LYS A 83 17.85 1.00 13.15
C LYS A 83 17.46 2.43 12.75
N GLU A 84 18.22 3.43 13.18
CA GLU A 84 17.92 4.85 12.92
C GLU A 84 17.95 5.20 11.42
N ASP A 85 18.89 4.63 10.65
CA ASP A 85 18.97 4.78 9.19
C ASP A 85 17.74 4.20 8.48
N GLN A 86 17.30 3.02 8.90
CA GLN A 86 16.09 2.39 8.39
C GLN A 86 14.83 3.19 8.77
N ALA A 87 14.76 3.70 10.01
CA ALA A 87 13.68 4.54 10.49
C ALA A 87 13.50 5.79 9.62
N GLN A 88 14.62 6.46 9.31
CA GLN A 88 14.62 7.61 8.42
C GLN A 88 14.12 7.23 7.02
N THR A 89 14.62 6.12 6.46
CA THR A 89 14.22 5.66 5.12
C THR A 89 12.72 5.29 5.04
N VAL A 90 12.15 4.73 6.11
CA VAL A 90 10.73 4.40 6.19
C VAL A 90 9.84 5.65 6.17
N LEU A 91 10.28 6.74 6.79
CA LEU A 91 9.52 7.99 6.82
C LEU A 91 9.70 8.84 5.55
N GLU A 92 10.79 8.63 4.81
CA GLU A 92 11.04 9.31 3.55
C GLU A 92 10.04 8.87 2.46
N ASN A 93 9.79 9.78 1.51
CA ASN A 93 8.93 9.55 0.35
C ASN A 93 7.47 9.17 0.68
N ILE A 94 6.96 9.50 1.88
CA ILE A 94 5.54 9.46 2.18
C ILE A 94 4.92 10.84 1.89
N MET A 95 3.94 10.87 1.01
CA MET A 95 3.20 12.06 0.60
C MET A 95 1.78 11.97 1.14
N TYR A 96 1.44 12.84 2.09
CA TYR A 96 0.07 13.01 2.56
C TYR A 96 -0.60 14.08 1.70
N THR A 97 -1.70 13.75 1.03
CA THR A 97 -2.32 14.68 0.09
C THR A 97 -3.83 14.53 -0.02
N MET A 98 -4.49 15.61 -0.42
CA MET A 98 -5.91 15.61 -0.79
C MET A 98 -6.11 15.62 -2.31
N ASP A 99 -5.01 15.66 -3.06
CA ASP A 99 -5.00 15.81 -4.50
C ASP A 99 -4.78 14.46 -5.18
N TYR A 100 -5.84 13.95 -5.81
CA TYR A 100 -5.78 12.69 -6.54
C TYR A 100 -4.88 12.78 -7.79
N GLU A 101 -4.65 13.96 -8.38
CA GLU A 101 -3.79 14.09 -9.58
C GLU A 101 -2.34 13.66 -9.31
N ARG A 102 -1.94 13.65 -8.03
CA ARG A 102 -0.60 13.21 -7.61
C ARG A 102 -0.37 11.71 -7.78
N ILE A 103 -1.44 10.90 -7.89
CA ILE A 103 -1.32 9.44 -7.99
C ILE A 103 -1.24 8.94 -9.43
N LYS A 104 -1.25 9.81 -10.44
CA LYS A 104 -1.27 9.44 -11.87
C LYS A 104 -0.16 8.47 -12.32
N ASN A 105 0.98 8.47 -11.63
CA ASN A 105 2.14 7.61 -11.92
C ASN A 105 2.22 6.39 -10.99
N CYS A 106 1.20 6.13 -10.15
CA CYS A 106 1.21 4.99 -9.24
C CYS A 106 1.01 3.67 -9.99
N ASP A 107 1.88 2.70 -9.72
CA ASP A 107 1.79 1.34 -10.28
C ASP A 107 0.77 0.47 -9.53
N LEU A 108 0.47 0.85 -8.28
CA LEU A 108 -0.48 0.17 -7.41
C LEU A 108 -1.31 1.20 -6.63
N VAL A 109 -2.62 1.01 -6.63
CA VAL A 109 -3.55 1.79 -5.81
C VAL A 109 -4.32 0.84 -4.89
N ILE A 110 -4.33 1.11 -3.59
CA ILE A 110 -5.04 0.33 -2.58
C ILE A 110 -6.14 1.20 -2.00
N GLU A 111 -7.38 0.73 -2.10
CA GLU A 111 -8.54 1.42 -1.54
C GLU A 111 -8.75 0.96 -0.08
N ALA A 112 -8.83 1.94 0.83
CA ALA A 112 -8.96 1.75 2.28
C ALA A 112 -9.88 2.81 2.92
N ALA A 113 -10.83 3.37 2.15
CA ALA A 113 -11.81 4.31 2.63
C ALA A 113 -12.98 3.59 3.35
N THR A 114 -13.86 4.39 3.93
CA THR A 114 -15.04 3.94 4.67
C THR A 114 -15.86 2.91 3.88
N GLU A 115 -16.43 1.94 4.61
CA GLU A 115 -17.28 0.90 4.04
C GLU A 115 -18.64 1.45 3.61
N ASN A 116 -18.66 2.02 2.40
CA ASN A 116 -19.85 2.56 1.76
C ASN A 116 -19.75 2.29 0.24
N ILE A 117 -20.68 1.49 -0.30
CA ILE A 117 -20.62 1.03 -1.70
C ILE A 117 -20.64 2.21 -2.70
N PRO A 118 -21.60 3.16 -2.64
CA PRO A 118 -21.60 4.32 -3.53
C PRO A 118 -20.30 5.13 -3.49
N LEU A 119 -19.73 5.32 -2.30
CA LEU A 119 -18.47 6.03 -2.13
C LEU A 119 -17.31 5.29 -2.78
N LYS A 120 -17.19 3.98 -2.57
CA LYS A 120 -16.11 3.17 -3.16
C LYS A 120 -16.20 3.17 -4.68
N GLN A 121 -17.40 3.03 -5.25
CA GLN A 121 -17.60 3.15 -6.71
C GLN A 121 -17.08 4.48 -7.24
N LYS A 122 -17.44 5.60 -6.59
CA LYS A 122 -16.94 6.92 -6.97
C LYS A 122 -15.41 7.04 -6.85
N ILE A 123 -14.81 6.42 -5.84
CA ILE A 123 -13.35 6.38 -5.69
C ILE A 123 -12.72 5.64 -6.86
N PHE A 124 -13.19 4.44 -7.19
CA PHE A 124 -12.69 3.66 -8.33
C PHE A 124 -12.84 4.43 -9.64
N ASP A 125 -14.02 5.01 -9.91
CA ASP A 125 -14.27 5.82 -11.11
C ASP A 125 -13.31 7.02 -11.23
N THR A 126 -12.86 7.56 -10.10
CA THR A 126 -11.93 8.69 -10.06
C THR A 126 -10.50 8.22 -10.30
N VAL A 127 -10.09 7.14 -9.62
CA VAL A 127 -8.75 6.56 -9.75
C VAL A 127 -8.50 6.06 -11.17
N GLU A 128 -9.44 5.32 -11.77
CA GLU A 128 -9.32 4.77 -13.13
C GLU A 128 -9.15 5.85 -14.21
N LYS A 129 -9.63 7.09 -13.97
CA LYS A 129 -9.43 8.21 -14.90
C LYS A 129 -8.07 8.87 -14.79
N ILE A 130 -7.38 8.65 -13.67
CA ILE A 130 -6.15 9.37 -13.31
C ILE A 130 -4.92 8.49 -13.52
N VAL A 131 -5.00 7.21 -13.14
CA VAL A 131 -3.87 6.27 -13.28
C VAL A 131 -3.88 5.61 -14.66
N GLY A 132 -2.68 5.36 -15.19
CA GLY A 132 -2.50 4.63 -16.46
C GLY A 132 -2.65 3.11 -16.30
N GLU A 133 -2.67 2.40 -17.44
CA GLU A 133 -2.59 0.93 -17.51
C GLU A 133 -1.19 0.38 -17.16
#